data_AF-A0A1C3JVS5-F1
#
_entry.id   AF-A0A1C3JVS5-F1
#
_cell.length_a   1.000
_cell.length_b   1.000
_cell.length_c   1.000
_cell.angle_alpha   90.00
_cell.angle_beta   90.00
_cell.angle_gamma   90.00
#
_symmetry.space_group_name_H-M   'P 1'
#
loop_
_entity.id
_entity.type
_entity.pdbx_description
1 polymer ?
#
loop_
_entity_poly.entity_id
_entity_poly.type
_entity_poly.pdbx_seq_one_letter_code
_entity_poly.pdbx_strand_id
1 'polypeptide(L)'
;MATLTFDEQTYQVENLSDDARARYNAVQFADKKLRDLKELTAILQTASRTYAAAVQAQLPDPAHPNKKKGVISIDGKKYVLDDFETETKQQLFALQQTDRRLEDIKLEIALVDTARNAYIQSLQQHLSPKH
;
A
#
# COMPACT_ATOMS: atom_id res chain seq x y z
N MET A 1 0.08 -24.83 20.85
CA MET A 1 -1.27 -24.25 21.04
C MET A 1 -1.15 -22.75 20.85
N ALA A 2 -2.06 -22.12 20.09
CA ALA A 2 -2.03 -20.68 19.90
C ALA A 2 -2.62 -19.99 21.13
N THR A 3 -1.91 -19.00 21.67
CA THR A 3 -2.36 -18.19 22.79
C THR A 3 -2.60 -16.76 22.35
N LEU A 4 -3.63 -16.15 22.92
CA LEU A 4 -3.95 -14.74 22.75
C LEU A 4 -3.74 -14.06 24.11
N THR A 5 -2.99 -12.96 24.14
CA THR A 5 -2.89 -12.13 25.35
C THR A 5 -3.69 -10.85 25.14
N PHE A 6 -4.62 -10.58 26.05
CA PHE A 6 -5.46 -9.39 26.04
C PHE A 6 -5.69 -8.94 27.49
N ASP A 7 -5.54 -7.64 27.79
CA ASP A 7 -5.64 -7.07 29.14
C ASP A 7 -4.91 -7.88 30.22
N GLU A 8 -3.65 -8.25 29.95
CA GLU A 8 -2.79 -9.05 30.84
C GLU A 8 -3.31 -10.49 31.12
N GLN A 9 -4.42 -10.90 30.49
CA GLN A 9 -4.94 -12.26 30.53
C GLN A 9 -4.50 -13.05 29.30
N THR A 10 -4.07 -14.30 29.51
CA THR A 10 -3.72 -15.23 28.44
C THR A 10 -4.83 -16.24 28.23
N TYR A 11 -5.35 -16.31 27.01
CA TYR A 11 -6.37 -17.26 26.57
C TYR A 11 -5.75 -18.29 25.65
N GLN A 12 -6.15 -19.55 25.82
CA GLN A 12 -5.91 -20.58 24.81
C GLN A 12 -6.95 -20.42 23.71
N VAL A 13 -6.53 -20.26 22.46
CA VAL A 13 -7.45 -20.02 21.32
C VAL A 13 -8.46 -21.16 21.14
N GLU A 14 -8.06 -22.38 21.48
CA GLU A 14 -8.93 -23.57 21.46
C GLU A 14 -10.05 -23.51 22.50
N ASN A 15 -9.83 -22.85 23.64
CA ASN A 15 -10.84 -22.70 24.71
C ASN A 15 -11.79 -21.52 24.46
N LEU A 16 -11.58 -20.76 23.37
CA LEU A 16 -12.50 -19.69 22.98
C LEU A 16 -13.81 -20.28 22.46
N SER A 17 -14.90 -19.50 22.60
CA SER A 17 -16.15 -19.79 21.91
C SER A 17 -15.94 -19.81 20.39
N ASP A 18 -16.85 -20.46 19.65
CA ASP A 18 -16.76 -20.50 18.19
C ASP A 18 -16.81 -19.10 17.58
N ASP A 19 -17.62 -18.19 18.12
CA ASP A 19 -17.68 -16.79 17.72
C ASP A 19 -16.35 -16.05 17.95
N ALA A 20 -15.74 -16.22 19.14
CA ALA A 20 -14.45 -15.63 19.46
C ALA A 20 -13.33 -16.18 18.57
N ARG A 21 -13.34 -17.50 18.31
CA ARG A 21 -12.36 -18.15 17.43
C ARG A 21 -12.51 -17.66 15.99
N ALA A 22 -13.73 -17.46 15.50
CA ALA A 22 -13.98 -16.90 14.18
C ALA A 22 -13.40 -15.49 14.03
N ARG A 23 -13.59 -14.62 15.05
CA ARG A 23 -13.03 -13.26 15.06
C ARG A 23 -11.52 -13.26 15.17
N TYR A 24 -10.95 -14.10 16.02
CA TYR A 24 -9.50 -14.29 16.11
C TYR A 24 -8.92 -14.66 14.73
N ASN A 25 -9.52 -15.63 14.04
CA ASN A 25 -9.09 -16.03 12.70
C ASN A 25 -9.22 -14.88 11.67
N ALA A 26 -10.28 -14.09 11.75
CA ALA A 26 -10.45 -12.91 10.89
C ALA A 26 -9.36 -11.85 11.14
N VAL A 27 -8.96 -11.62 12.39
CA VAL A 27 -7.81 -10.76 12.73
C VAL A 27 -6.52 -11.31 12.13
N GLN A 28 -6.24 -12.61 12.30
CA GLN A 28 -5.04 -13.24 11.75
C GLN A 28 -4.99 -13.14 10.21
N PHE A 29 -6.13 -13.30 9.55
CA PHE A 29 -6.24 -13.13 8.11
C PHE A 29 -5.96 -11.68 7.69
N ALA A 30 -6.57 -10.69 8.36
CA ALA A 30 -6.32 -9.28 8.10
C ALA A 30 -4.85 -8.91 8.35
N ASP A 31 -4.23 -9.43 9.41
CA ASP A 31 -2.81 -9.26 9.71
C ASP A 31 -1.91 -9.79 8.59
N LYS A 32 -2.21 -10.99 8.08
CA LYS A 32 -1.49 -11.54 6.93
C LYS A 32 -1.63 -10.64 5.70
N LYS A 33 -2.86 -10.25 5.37
CA LYS A 33 -3.14 -9.39 4.21
C LYS A 33 -2.41 -8.05 4.31
N LEU A 34 -2.35 -7.44 5.50
CA LEU A 34 -1.59 -6.21 5.73
C LEU A 34 -0.08 -6.40 5.50
N ARG A 35 0.49 -7.54 5.92
CA ARG A 35 1.90 -7.85 5.63
C ARG A 35 2.13 -7.97 4.13
N ASP A 36 1.32 -8.77 3.44
CA ASP A 36 1.44 -8.97 2.00
C ASP A 36 1.34 -7.63 1.22
N LEU A 37 0.41 -6.74 1.62
CA LEU A 37 0.25 -5.42 0.99
C LEU A 37 1.43 -4.47 1.27
N LYS A 38 2.00 -4.52 2.49
CA LYS A 38 3.20 -3.74 2.84
C LYS A 38 4.43 -4.23 2.08
N GLU A 39 4.57 -5.54 1.91
CA GLU A 39 5.63 -6.14 1.09
C GLU A 39 5.50 -5.69 -0.38
N LEU A 40 4.30 -5.78 -0.95
CA LEU A 40 4.05 -5.31 -2.32
C LEU A 40 4.31 -3.79 -2.46
N THR A 41 3.98 -3.00 -1.44
CA THR A 41 4.30 -1.56 -1.41
C THR A 41 5.82 -1.34 -1.53
N ALA A 42 6.64 -2.09 -0.80
CA ALA A 42 8.10 -1.97 -0.85
C ALA A 42 8.67 -2.35 -2.24
N ILE A 43 8.11 -3.39 -2.86
CA ILE A 43 8.47 -3.80 -4.23
C ILE A 43 8.17 -2.68 -5.22
N LEU A 44 6.95 -2.13 -5.19
CA LEU A 44 6.54 -1.07 -6.10
C LEU A 44 7.27 0.26 -5.85
N GLN A 45 7.62 0.58 -4.60
CA GLN A 45 8.47 1.73 -4.31
C GLN A 45 9.86 1.60 -4.93
N THR A 46 10.43 0.39 -4.92
CA THR A 46 11.70 0.12 -5.57
C THR A 46 11.58 0.28 -7.08
N ALA A 47 10.52 -0.27 -7.69
CA ALA A 47 10.25 -0.10 -9.12
C ALA A 47 10.07 1.37 -9.51
N SER A 48 9.27 2.13 -8.76
CA SER A 48 9.04 3.56 -8.99
C SER A 48 10.35 4.35 -8.96
N ARG A 49 11.22 4.12 -7.96
CA ARG A 49 12.55 4.76 -7.90
C ARG A 49 13.42 4.41 -9.10
N THR A 50 13.43 3.15 -9.53
CA THR A 50 14.19 2.70 -10.71
C THR A 50 13.70 3.39 -11.99
N TYR A 51 12.39 3.43 -12.21
CA TYR A 51 11.82 4.11 -13.39
C TYR A 51 12.06 5.62 -13.35
N ALA A 52 11.93 6.25 -12.18
CA ALA A 52 12.24 7.67 -12.01
C ALA A 52 13.71 7.98 -12.33
N ALA A 53 14.64 7.16 -11.85
CA ALA A 53 16.06 7.31 -12.15
C ALA A 53 16.36 7.14 -13.65
N ALA A 54 15.73 6.15 -14.31
CA ALA A 54 15.87 5.95 -15.75
C ALA A 54 15.34 7.14 -16.56
N VAL A 55 14.18 7.70 -16.18
CA VAL A 55 13.62 8.91 -16.80
C VAL A 55 14.54 10.12 -16.57
N GLN A 56 15.07 10.30 -15.37
CA GLN A 56 15.97 11.41 -15.04
C GLN A 56 17.29 11.35 -15.81
N ALA A 57 17.81 10.15 -16.10
CA ALA A 57 19.05 9.96 -16.85
C ALA A 57 18.93 10.33 -18.34
N GLN A 58 17.71 10.39 -18.88
CA GLN A 58 17.42 10.61 -20.30
C GLN A 58 16.46 11.79 -20.52
N LEU A 59 16.54 12.81 -19.66
CA LEU A 59 15.73 14.01 -19.82
C LEU A 59 16.14 14.77 -21.09
N PRO A 60 15.19 15.19 -21.94
CA PRO A 60 15.49 16.11 -23.04
C PRO A 60 15.76 17.51 -22.50
N ASP A 61 16.11 18.43 -23.40
CA ASP A 61 16.23 19.84 -23.06
C ASP A 61 14.91 20.38 -22.47
N PRO A 62 14.99 21.27 -21.45
CA PRO A 62 13.81 21.89 -20.90
C PRO A 62 12.97 22.59 -21.97
N ALA A 63 11.64 22.45 -21.85
CA ALA A 63 10.70 23.08 -22.75
C ALA A 63 10.87 24.61 -22.70
N HIS A 64 10.74 25.25 -23.86
CA HIS A 64 10.72 26.71 -23.96
C HIS A 64 9.65 27.30 -23.00
N PRO A 65 9.90 28.41 -22.29
CA PRO A 65 9.00 28.95 -21.25
C PRO A 65 7.54 29.15 -21.68
N ASN A 66 7.32 29.47 -22.96
CA ASN A 66 5.99 29.69 -23.53
C ASN A 66 5.28 28.42 -24.05
N LYS A 67 5.94 27.25 -24.05
CA LYS A 67 5.33 25.99 -24.47
C LYS A 67 4.39 25.50 -23.36
N LYS A 68 3.08 25.48 -23.64
CA LYS A 68 2.03 25.09 -22.68
C LYS A 68 1.39 23.73 -22.97
N LYS A 69 1.44 23.26 -24.22
CA LYS A 69 0.81 22.00 -24.65
C LYS A 69 1.85 20.93 -24.85
N GLY A 70 1.49 19.68 -24.55
CA GLY A 70 2.37 18.52 -24.71
C GLY A 70 3.61 18.59 -23.81
N VAL A 71 3.49 19.26 -22.65
CA VAL A 71 4.58 19.34 -21.68
C VAL A 71 4.22 18.57 -20.42
N ILE A 72 5.21 17.91 -19.84
CA ILE A 72 5.14 17.30 -18.52
C ILE A 72 6.02 18.08 -17.55
N SER A 73 5.71 18.02 -16.26
CA SER A 73 6.54 18.62 -15.22
C SER A 73 7.25 17.52 -14.44
N ILE A 74 8.58 17.58 -14.40
CA ILE A 74 9.44 16.68 -13.62
C ILE A 74 10.34 17.60 -12.78
N ASP A 75 10.31 17.42 -11.46
CA ASP A 75 11.10 18.21 -10.50
C ASP A 75 10.96 19.73 -10.70
N GLY A 76 9.74 20.19 -10.98
CA GLY A 76 9.41 21.61 -11.19
C GLY A 76 9.85 22.20 -12.53
N LYS A 77 10.56 21.44 -13.37
CA LYS A 77 10.94 21.82 -14.74
C LYS A 77 9.96 21.24 -15.75
N LYS A 78 9.73 21.97 -16.85
CA LYS A 78 8.86 21.54 -17.94
C LYS A 78 9.67 20.90 -19.05
N TYR A 79 9.17 19.81 -19.62
CA TYR A 79 9.78 19.09 -20.73
C TYR A 79 8.70 18.79 -21.77
N VAL A 80 9.03 18.88 -23.05
CA VAL A 80 8.09 18.49 -24.12
C VAL A 80 8.06 16.97 -24.19
N LEU A 81 6.88 16.37 -24.06
CA LEU A 81 6.72 14.92 -24.02
C LEU A 81 7.25 14.27 -25.30
N ASP A 82 7.03 14.90 -26.46
CA ASP A 82 7.45 14.34 -27.75
C ASP A 82 8.97 14.26 -27.91
N ASP A 83 9.72 15.11 -27.19
CA ASP A 83 11.18 15.18 -27.25
C ASP A 83 11.85 14.04 -26.46
N PHE A 84 11.09 13.28 -25.66
CA PHE A 84 11.59 12.07 -25.01
C PHE A 84 11.75 10.93 -26.03
N GLU A 85 12.79 10.13 -25.83
CA GLU A 85 12.96 8.87 -26.57
C GLU A 85 11.82 7.89 -26.26
N THR A 86 11.55 6.98 -27.19
CA THR A 86 10.46 6.00 -27.06
C THR A 86 10.61 5.15 -25.80
N GLU A 87 11.82 4.71 -25.47
CA GLU A 87 12.08 3.93 -24.25
C GLU A 87 11.82 4.77 -23.00
N THR A 88 12.28 6.02 -22.95
CA THR A 88 12.03 6.92 -21.81
C THR A 88 10.54 7.21 -21.62
N LYS A 89 9.77 7.33 -22.70
CA LYS A 89 8.30 7.44 -22.65
C LYS A 89 7.66 6.19 -22.03
N GLN A 90 8.17 4.99 -22.35
CA GLN A 90 7.70 3.75 -21.72
C GLN A 90 8.02 3.71 -20.22
N GLN A 91 9.23 4.11 -19.83
CA GLN A 91 9.62 4.20 -18.42
C GLN A 91 8.76 5.21 -17.65
N LEU A 92 8.48 6.37 -18.25
CA LEU A 92 7.57 7.38 -17.68
C LEU A 92 6.15 6.82 -17.49
N PHE A 93 5.64 6.07 -18.47
CA PHE A 93 4.33 5.44 -18.36
C PHE A 93 4.31 4.33 -17.29
N ALA A 94 5.37 3.53 -17.18
CA ALA A 94 5.52 2.53 -16.14
C ALA A 94 5.59 3.17 -14.74
N LEU A 95 6.34 4.27 -14.60
CA LEU A 95 6.40 5.08 -13.37
C LEU A 95 5.01 5.57 -12.95
N GLN A 96 4.28 6.23 -13.86
CA GLN A 96 2.95 6.76 -13.58
C GLN A 96 1.95 5.67 -13.15
N GLN A 97 1.99 4.50 -13.79
CA GLN A 97 1.14 3.39 -13.40
C GLN A 97 1.54 2.80 -12.04
N THR A 98 2.84 2.69 -11.78
CA THR A 98 3.37 2.20 -10.50
C THR A 98 2.94 3.13 -9.36
N ASP A 99 3.02 4.45 -9.57
CA ASP A 99 2.62 5.44 -8.58
C ASP A 99 1.12 5.40 -8.29
N ARG A 100 0.27 5.28 -9.33
CA ARG A 100 -1.18 5.05 -9.14
C ARG A 100 -1.45 3.77 -8.35
N ARG A 101 -0.74 2.68 -8.67
CA ARG A 101 -0.90 1.41 -7.96
C ARG A 101 -0.49 1.52 -6.48
N LEU A 102 0.53 2.31 -6.17
CA LEU A 102 0.92 2.61 -4.80
C LEU A 102 -0.17 3.35 -4.04
N GLU A 103 -0.88 4.28 -4.70
CA GLU A 103 -2.04 4.96 -4.11
C GLU A 103 -3.20 4.01 -3.84
N ASP A 104 -3.52 3.12 -4.79
CA ASP A 104 -4.56 2.11 -4.62
C ASP A 104 -4.26 1.18 -3.44
N ILE A 105 -3.01 0.71 -3.31
CA ILE A 105 -2.60 -0.18 -2.22
C ILE A 105 -2.66 0.55 -0.87
N LYS A 106 -2.32 1.85 -0.81
CA LYS A 106 -2.48 2.64 0.43
C LYS A 106 -3.94 2.68 0.87
N LEU A 107 -4.88 2.83 -0.08
CA LEU A 107 -6.30 2.75 0.22
C LEU A 107 -6.69 1.34 0.71
N GLU A 108 -6.21 0.28 0.05
CA GLU A 108 -6.48 -1.11 0.47
C GLU A 108 -5.95 -1.40 1.88
N ILE A 109 -4.74 -0.92 2.21
CA ILE A 109 -4.18 -1.02 3.56
C ILE A 109 -5.11 -0.36 4.59
N ALA A 110 -5.60 0.85 4.31
CA ALA A 110 -6.49 1.56 5.23
C ALA A 110 -7.83 0.82 5.44
N LEU A 111 -8.38 0.23 4.38
CA LEU A 111 -9.61 -0.57 4.46
C LEU A 111 -9.40 -1.84 5.27
N VAL A 112 -8.32 -2.58 5.03
CA VAL A 112 -8.01 -3.81 5.77
C VAL A 112 -7.71 -3.50 7.24
N ASP A 113 -7.01 -2.40 7.53
CA ASP A 113 -6.74 -1.98 8.91
C ASP A 113 -8.01 -1.61 9.67
N THR A 114 -8.96 -0.93 9.00
CA THR A 114 -10.29 -0.64 9.56
C THR A 114 -11.05 -1.93 9.89
N ALA A 115 -11.06 -2.89 8.96
CA ALA A 115 -11.70 -4.19 9.18
C ALA A 115 -11.04 -4.96 10.33
N ARG A 116 -9.70 -4.98 10.37
CA ARG A 116 -8.91 -5.58 11.45
C ARG A 116 -9.31 -5.00 12.80
N ASN A 117 -9.39 -3.68 12.92
CA ASN A 117 -9.74 -3.01 14.17
C ASN A 117 -11.17 -3.33 14.59
N ALA A 118 -12.12 -3.43 13.66
CA ALA A 118 -13.48 -3.89 13.96
C ALA A 118 -13.52 -5.34 14.46
N TYR A 119 -12.73 -6.25 13.88
CA TYR A 119 -12.63 -7.63 14.36
C TYR A 119 -12.00 -7.71 15.75
N ILE A 120 -10.99 -6.88 16.05
CA ILE A 120 -10.39 -6.80 17.39
C ILE A 120 -11.41 -6.29 18.41
N GLN A 121 -12.08 -5.17 18.13
CA GLN A 121 -13.10 -4.62 19.02
C GLN A 121 -14.19 -5.63 19.34
N SER A 122 -14.64 -6.36 18.32
CA SER A 122 -15.67 -7.35 18.56
C SER A 122 -15.11 -8.62 19.23
N LEU A 123 -13.87 -9.02 18.97
CA LEU A 123 -13.22 -10.10 19.73
C LEU A 123 -13.18 -9.76 21.24
N GLN A 124 -12.85 -8.52 21.59
CA GLN A 124 -12.83 -8.05 22.99
C GLN A 124 -14.19 -8.26 23.67
N GLN A 125 -15.30 -7.98 22.99
CA GLN A 125 -16.66 -8.20 23.51
C GLN A 125 -16.98 -9.66 23.84
N HIS A 126 -16.26 -10.62 23.26
CA HIS A 126 -16.40 -12.05 23.54
C HIS A 126 -15.37 -12.57 24.56
N LEU A 127 -14.34 -11.79 24.88
CA LEU A 127 -13.32 -12.13 25.88
C LEU A 127 -13.63 -11.54 27.26
N SER A 128 -14.26 -10.36 27.31
CA SER A 128 -14.71 -9.76 28.56
C SER A 128 -15.90 -10.55 29.14
N PRO A 129 -15.91 -10.88 30.45
CA PRO A 129 -17.09 -11.48 31.06
C PRO A 129 -18.28 -10.53 30.93
N LYS A 130 -19.41 -11.02 30.41
CA LYS A 130 -20.66 -10.25 30.35
C LYS A 130 -21.09 -9.91 31.79
N HIS A 131 -21.16 -8.62 32.12
CA HIS A 131 -21.75 -8.14 33.37
C HIS A 131 -23.23 -8.53 33.48
#